data_AF-A0A5C5C8Z4-F1
#
_entry.id   AF-A0A5C5C8Z4-F1
#
_cell.length_a   1.000
_cell.length_b   1.000
_cell.length_c   1.000
_cell.angle_alpha   90.00
_cell.angle_beta   90.00
_cell.angle_gamma   90.00
#
_symmetry.space_group_name_H-M   'P 1'
#
loop_
_entity.id
_entity.type
_entity.pdbx_description
1 polymer ?
#
loop_
_entity_poly.entity_id
_entity_poly.type
_entity_poly.pdbx_seq_one_letter_code
_entity_poly.pdbx_strand_id
1 'polypeptide(L)'
;MQTNPARRFASAVASLLGCLLLIALFMVQLRYTGYESGLVPVAHANGSAVVAHVPASPRTTVTAEYCSEVVAALDPNNPSGRTSTQLTFDDSWFFHDARTYQHDLATACSVLAAVCNSESQYYDGVAGSLPYAERTLGALGFHDVRTESYAMRSSVLDEVSSLLVGSSDVAAYTLASKTIASNGDGKPVTLLFVGIRGTYGAEWLSNFNFLGAGSDDADHRGFKAAEEEVEKAVRSYASDLGIDPAHTRILITGHSRGGAIANLLAADLGDPDDDASALAPSSGIYAYTFAAPCATRADDRHDPRFGNIFNVVNEADIVTQLPLSSWGFGRYGSTITLPSTVSVDFDDSYAIVQTAYQRNTGYALGCDEDDFATLSTFGSTASTRVPTLDALVSPLGIVGAVQSLLGLDLSAALTAHYPDTYIAWMQAGAADQPASA
;
A
#
# COMPACT_ATOMS: atom_id res chain seq x y z
N MET A 1 -52.16 -15.51 -9.50
CA MET A 1 -50.82 -15.04 -9.09
C MET A 1 -49.89 -15.15 -10.29
N GLN A 2 -49.83 -14.12 -11.13
CA GLN A 2 -48.85 -14.03 -12.21
C GLN A 2 -47.66 -13.24 -11.69
N THR A 3 -46.51 -13.90 -11.55
CA THR A 3 -45.27 -13.23 -11.16
C THR A 3 -44.75 -12.40 -12.34
N ASN A 4 -44.39 -11.15 -12.04
CA ASN A 4 -43.96 -10.13 -13.00
C ASN A 4 -42.76 -10.66 -13.84
N PRO A 5 -42.82 -10.62 -15.19
CA PRO A 5 -41.76 -11.11 -16.09
C PRO A 5 -40.39 -10.47 -15.81
N ALA A 6 -40.34 -9.23 -15.33
CA ALA A 6 -39.10 -8.57 -14.90
C ALA A 6 -38.41 -9.31 -13.74
N ARG A 7 -39.18 -9.93 -12.84
CA ARG A 7 -38.68 -10.66 -11.67
C ARG A 7 -38.10 -12.03 -12.07
N ARG A 8 -38.61 -12.64 -13.14
CA ARG A 8 -38.08 -13.89 -13.73
C ARG A 8 -36.78 -13.63 -14.49
N PHE A 9 -36.72 -12.52 -15.23
CA PHE A 9 -35.50 -12.10 -15.92
C PHE A 9 -34.37 -11.79 -14.93
N ALA A 10 -34.66 -11.01 -13.88
CA ALA A 10 -33.71 -10.72 -12.82
C ALA A 10 -33.19 -11.99 -12.10
N SER A 11 -34.07 -12.97 -11.83
CA SER A 11 -33.68 -14.24 -11.23
C SER A 11 -32.81 -15.10 -12.16
N ALA A 12 -33.07 -15.10 -13.46
CA ALA A 12 -32.27 -15.85 -14.43
C ALA A 12 -30.88 -15.24 -14.62
N VAL A 13 -30.79 -13.91 -14.66
CA VAL A 13 -29.50 -13.19 -14.69
C VAL A 13 -28.71 -13.44 -13.41
N ALA A 14 -29.35 -13.41 -12.24
CA ALA A 14 -28.69 -13.71 -10.96
C ALA A 14 -28.15 -15.15 -10.90
N SER A 15 -28.91 -16.14 -11.39
CA SER A 15 -28.43 -17.52 -11.47
C SER A 15 -27.27 -17.70 -12.45
N LEU A 16 -27.30 -17.00 -13.59
CA LEU A 16 -26.21 -17.03 -14.57
C LEU A 16 -24.92 -16.42 -14.00
N LEU A 17 -25.03 -15.27 -13.31
CA LEU A 17 -23.92 -14.65 -12.60
C LEU A 17 -23.37 -15.56 -11.50
N GLY A 18 -24.24 -16.24 -10.74
CA GLY A 18 -23.83 -17.23 -9.73
C GLY A 18 -23.11 -18.45 -10.33
N CYS A 19 -23.53 -18.93 -11.50
CA CYS A 19 -22.83 -20.01 -12.20
C CYS A 19 -21.45 -19.58 -12.73
N LEU A 20 -21.34 -18.36 -13.26
CA LEU A 20 -20.06 -17.80 -13.73
C LEU A 20 -19.08 -17.62 -12.56
N LEU A 21 -19.57 -17.17 -11.39
CA LEU A 21 -18.79 -17.07 -10.15
C LEU A 21 -18.22 -18.43 -9.71
N LEU A 22 -19.04 -19.49 -9.73
CA LEU A 22 -18.59 -20.84 -9.33
C LEU A 22 -17.53 -21.42 -10.28
N ILE A 23 -17.65 -21.13 -11.58
CA ILE A 23 -16.64 -21.52 -12.57
C ILE A 23 -15.34 -20.74 -12.36
N ALA A 24 -15.42 -19.44 -12.05
CA ALA A 24 -14.27 -18.62 -11.71
C ALA A 24 -13.51 -19.15 -10.49
N LEU A 25 -14.23 -19.40 -9.39
CA LEU A 25 -13.68 -19.98 -8.16
C LEU A 25 -12.99 -21.34 -8.41
N PHE A 26 -13.58 -22.20 -9.24
CA PHE A 26 -13.00 -23.50 -9.59
C PHE A 26 -11.71 -23.37 -10.42
N MET A 27 -11.65 -22.39 -11.33
CA MET A 27 -10.47 -22.12 -12.16
C MET A 27 -9.32 -21.51 -11.34
N VAL A 28 -9.62 -20.65 -10.36
CA VAL A 28 -8.65 -20.13 -9.38
C VAL A 28 -8.06 -21.28 -8.56
N GLN A 29 -8.90 -22.16 -8.02
CA GLN A 29 -8.45 -23.33 -7.23
C GLN A 29 -7.55 -24.28 -8.04
N LEU A 30 -7.89 -24.52 -9.31
CA LEU A 30 -7.08 -25.34 -10.21
C LEU A 30 -5.71 -24.71 -10.49
N ARG A 31 -5.64 -23.39 -10.68
CA ARG A 31 -4.35 -22.68 -10.87
C ARG A 31 -3.53 -22.63 -9.58
N TYR A 32 -4.15 -22.34 -8.44
CA TYR A 32 -3.50 -22.37 -7.13
C TYR A 32 -2.83 -23.72 -6.87
N THR A 33 -3.59 -24.81 -7.09
CA THR A 33 -3.07 -26.18 -6.96
C THR A 33 -1.95 -26.46 -7.97
N GLY A 34 -2.03 -25.89 -9.18
CA GLY A 34 -0.98 -26.00 -10.22
C GLY A 34 0.31 -25.26 -9.87
N TYR A 35 0.25 -24.13 -9.16
CA TYR A 35 1.42 -23.39 -8.70
C TYR A 35 2.08 -24.04 -7.47
N GLU A 36 1.30 -24.45 -6.46
CA GLU A 36 1.86 -25.16 -5.28
C GLU A 36 2.50 -26.50 -5.66
N SER A 37 2.01 -27.15 -6.72
CA SER A 37 2.57 -28.40 -7.24
C SER A 37 3.76 -28.21 -8.19
N GLY A 38 4.16 -26.97 -8.49
CA GLY A 38 5.25 -26.65 -9.41
C GLY A 38 4.96 -26.99 -10.88
N LEU A 39 3.69 -27.19 -11.25
CA LEU A 39 3.25 -27.57 -12.60
C LEU A 39 3.08 -26.36 -13.54
N VAL A 40 2.98 -25.14 -13.01
CA VAL A 40 2.92 -23.89 -13.78
C VAL A 40 4.21 -23.09 -13.54
N PRO A 41 5.03 -22.83 -14.57
CA PRO A 41 6.22 -21.99 -14.42
C PRO A 41 5.82 -20.57 -14.02
N VAL A 42 6.37 -20.06 -12.91
CA VAL A 42 6.31 -18.62 -12.60
C VAL A 42 7.30 -17.92 -13.52
N ALA A 43 6.81 -16.97 -14.31
CA ALA A 43 7.69 -16.11 -15.08
C ALA A 43 8.44 -15.20 -14.09
N HIS A 44 9.66 -15.58 -13.75
CA HIS A 44 10.66 -14.61 -13.31
C HIS A 44 11.07 -13.82 -14.55
N ALA A 45 11.42 -12.55 -14.40
CA ALA A 45 12.12 -11.88 -15.48
C ALA A 45 13.35 -12.74 -15.83
N ASN A 46 13.34 -13.37 -17.01
CA ASN A 46 14.52 -14.04 -17.52
C ASN A 46 15.67 -13.04 -17.43
N GLY A 47 16.68 -13.38 -16.62
CA GLY A 47 17.83 -12.54 -16.28
C GLY A 47 18.60 -12.05 -17.50
N SER A 48 18.07 -11.03 -18.17
CA SER A 48 18.62 -10.39 -19.36
C SER A 48 18.21 -8.92 -19.42
N ALA A 49 18.22 -8.27 -18.26
CA ALA A 49 19.13 -7.15 -18.14
C ALA A 49 20.12 -7.56 -17.06
N VAL A 50 21.33 -7.95 -17.46
CA VAL A 50 22.46 -7.86 -16.55
C VAL A 50 22.57 -6.36 -16.25
N VAL A 51 21.85 -5.90 -15.22
CA VAL A 51 22.22 -4.68 -14.53
C VAL A 51 23.59 -5.04 -14.01
N ALA A 52 24.63 -4.51 -14.68
CA ALA A 52 26.00 -4.71 -14.27
C ALA A 52 26.03 -4.50 -12.75
N HIS A 53 26.69 -5.40 -12.02
CA HIS A 53 26.89 -5.25 -10.59
C HIS A 53 27.74 -3.98 -10.39
N VAL A 54 27.07 -2.83 -10.37
CA VAL A 54 27.67 -1.54 -10.07
C VAL A 54 27.93 -1.62 -8.57
N PRO A 55 29.19 -1.43 -8.11
CA PRO A 55 29.45 -1.32 -6.69
C PRO A 55 28.54 -0.20 -6.16
N ALA A 56 27.58 -0.56 -5.31
CA ALA A 56 26.55 0.38 -4.87
C ALA A 56 27.26 1.56 -4.18
N SER A 57 27.12 2.75 -4.77
CA SER A 57 27.39 3.98 -4.06
C SER A 57 26.43 4.01 -2.86
N PRO A 58 26.89 4.39 -1.64
CA PRO A 58 26.02 4.48 -0.46
C PRO A 58 24.75 5.29 -0.74
N ARG A 59 24.86 6.31 -1.59
CA ARG A 59 23.73 7.06 -2.14
C ARG A 59 23.61 6.83 -3.64
N THR A 60 22.43 6.41 -4.09
CA THR A 60 22.13 6.12 -5.50
C THR A 60 20.82 6.79 -5.91
N THR A 61 20.79 7.41 -7.10
CA THR A 61 19.56 7.95 -7.69
C THR A 61 19.26 7.22 -8.99
N VAL A 62 18.04 6.71 -9.12
CA VAL A 62 17.55 5.98 -10.29
C VAL A 62 16.25 6.59 -10.80
N THR A 63 15.96 6.39 -12.08
CA THR A 63 14.61 6.60 -12.60
C THR A 63 13.77 5.37 -12.27
N ALA A 64 12.83 5.53 -11.35
CA ALA A 64 11.87 4.49 -10.97
C ALA A 64 10.65 4.59 -11.89
N GLU A 65 10.39 3.53 -12.66
CA GLU A 65 9.18 3.39 -13.47
C GLU A 65 8.07 2.79 -12.61
N TYR A 66 6.86 3.31 -12.75
CA TYR A 66 5.66 2.81 -12.07
C TYR A 66 4.41 3.09 -12.92
N CYS A 67 3.28 2.52 -12.54
CA CYS A 67 1.98 2.67 -13.19
C CYS A 67 1.15 3.73 -12.46
N SER A 68 0.69 4.72 -13.20
CA SER A 68 -0.23 5.76 -12.75
C SER A 68 -1.62 5.53 -13.35
N GLU A 69 -2.64 5.48 -12.51
CA GLU A 69 -4.03 5.35 -12.92
C GLU A 69 -4.47 6.55 -13.77
N VAL A 70 -3.96 7.75 -13.48
CA VAL A 70 -4.28 8.97 -14.24
C VAL A 70 -3.68 8.90 -15.64
N VAL A 71 -2.45 8.40 -15.78
CA VAL A 71 -1.84 8.20 -17.10
C VAL A 71 -2.58 7.13 -17.88
N ALA A 72 -2.94 5.99 -17.25
CA ALA A 72 -3.70 4.92 -17.90
C ALA A 72 -5.07 5.41 -18.40
N ALA A 73 -5.74 6.27 -17.63
CA ALA A 73 -7.05 6.80 -17.97
C ALA A 73 -7.01 7.84 -19.11
N LEU A 74 -5.92 8.61 -19.21
CA LEU A 74 -5.82 9.76 -20.11
C LEU A 74 -4.99 9.51 -21.39
N ASP A 75 -4.12 8.50 -21.40
CA ASP A 75 -3.34 8.09 -22.58
C ASP A 75 -3.74 6.69 -23.08
N PRO A 76 -4.62 6.59 -24.09
CA PRO A 76 -5.03 5.30 -24.68
C PRO A 76 -3.89 4.49 -25.30
N ASN A 77 -2.73 5.11 -25.60
CA ASN A 77 -1.56 4.41 -26.15
C ASN A 77 -0.64 3.87 -25.05
N ASN A 78 -0.93 4.18 -23.78
CA ASN A 78 -0.20 3.73 -22.60
C ASN A 78 -1.15 3.03 -21.62
N PRO A 79 -1.68 1.85 -21.99
CA PRO A 79 -2.72 1.18 -21.22
C PRO A 79 -2.27 0.70 -19.83
N SER A 80 -0.97 0.52 -19.60
CA SER A 80 -0.42 0.24 -18.28
C SER A 80 -0.28 1.50 -17.41
N GLY A 81 -0.52 2.69 -17.97
CA GLY A 81 -0.29 3.96 -17.27
C GLY A 81 1.16 4.18 -16.89
N ARG A 82 2.11 3.58 -17.63
CA ARG A 82 3.52 3.63 -17.26
C ARG A 82 4.03 5.07 -17.26
N THR A 83 4.58 5.49 -16.15
CA THR A 83 5.29 6.75 -15.98
C THR A 83 6.55 6.54 -15.15
N SER A 84 7.26 7.62 -14.79
CA SER A 84 8.48 7.52 -13.99
C SER A 84 8.75 8.76 -13.16
N THR A 85 9.52 8.58 -12.09
CA THR A 85 10.08 9.67 -11.28
C THR A 85 11.49 9.33 -10.83
N GLN A 86 12.24 10.35 -10.39
CA GLN A 86 13.52 10.12 -9.73
C GLN A 86 13.32 9.58 -8.31
N LEU A 87 14.09 8.56 -7.98
CA LEU A 87 14.15 7.92 -6.67
C LEU A 87 15.59 7.95 -6.17
N THR A 88 15.83 8.65 -5.07
CA THR A 88 17.13 8.61 -4.37
C THR A 88 17.02 7.65 -3.20
N PHE A 89 18.04 6.82 -3.00
CA PHE A 89 18.13 5.89 -1.89
C PHE A 89 19.53 6.01 -1.27
N ASP A 90 19.60 6.22 0.04
CA ASP A 90 20.84 6.40 0.78
C ASP A 90 20.93 5.36 1.92
N ASP A 91 21.94 4.50 1.85
CA ASP A 91 22.19 3.46 2.83
C ASP A 91 22.48 4.05 4.22
N SER A 92 22.92 5.32 4.30
CA SER A 92 23.19 5.98 5.57
C SER A 92 21.94 6.16 6.44
N TRP A 93 20.74 6.19 5.83
CA TRP A 93 19.48 6.33 6.55
C TRP A 93 19.23 5.23 7.58
N PHE A 94 19.81 4.04 7.38
CA PHE A 94 19.63 2.85 8.22
C PHE A 94 20.59 2.77 9.41
N PHE A 95 21.42 3.80 9.61
CA PHE A 95 22.24 3.98 10.82
C PHE A 95 21.70 5.06 11.76
N HIS A 96 20.63 5.76 11.38
CA HIS A 96 19.90 6.66 12.28
C HIS A 96 18.92 5.89 13.16
N ASP A 97 18.36 6.55 14.18
CA ASP A 97 17.31 5.91 14.99
C ASP A 97 16.04 5.79 14.15
N ALA A 98 15.52 4.56 14.00
CA ALA A 98 14.27 4.31 13.28
C ALA A 98 13.05 5.02 13.87
N ARG A 99 13.12 5.49 15.13
CA ARG A 99 12.07 6.31 15.78
C ARG A 99 12.11 7.80 15.42
N THR A 100 13.06 8.22 14.58
CA THR A 100 13.14 9.59 14.07
C THR A 100 12.68 9.62 12.62
N TYR A 101 11.69 10.47 12.33
CA TYR A 101 11.18 10.65 10.97
C TYR A 101 12.26 11.18 10.03
N GLN A 102 12.49 10.50 8.91
CA GLN A 102 13.41 10.91 7.87
C GLN A 102 12.64 11.17 6.57
N HIS A 103 12.52 12.44 6.19
CA HIS A 103 11.68 12.84 5.06
C HIS A 103 12.18 12.27 3.71
N ASP A 104 13.50 12.23 3.48
CA ASP A 104 14.07 11.68 2.25
C ASP A 104 13.80 10.16 2.13
N LEU A 105 13.93 9.42 3.23
CA LEU A 105 13.58 7.98 3.27
C LEU A 105 12.08 7.79 3.05
N ALA A 106 11.23 8.60 3.69
CA ALA A 106 9.79 8.57 3.44
C ALA A 106 9.46 8.85 1.97
N THR A 107 10.13 9.81 1.33
CA THR A 107 9.95 10.13 -0.10
C THR A 107 10.40 8.96 -0.98
N ALA A 108 11.49 8.28 -0.62
CA ALA A 108 11.90 7.05 -1.30
C ALA A 108 10.84 5.95 -1.15
N CYS A 109 10.29 5.77 0.06
CA CYS A 109 9.26 4.79 0.37
C CYS A 109 7.93 5.05 -0.37
N SER A 110 7.53 6.30 -0.61
CA SER A 110 6.32 6.61 -1.37
C SER A 110 6.44 6.14 -2.83
N VAL A 111 7.62 6.33 -3.42
CA VAL A 111 7.90 5.84 -4.79
C VAL A 111 8.00 4.32 -4.80
N LEU A 112 8.70 3.71 -3.82
CA LEU A 112 8.81 2.25 -3.73
C LEU A 112 7.45 1.58 -3.50
N ALA A 113 6.53 2.19 -2.75
CA ALA A 113 5.16 1.70 -2.61
C ALA A 113 4.42 1.69 -3.97
N ALA A 114 4.56 2.75 -4.77
CA ALA A 114 3.99 2.80 -6.12
C ALA A 114 4.63 1.77 -7.07
N VAL A 115 5.94 1.56 -6.97
CA VAL A 115 6.68 0.53 -7.73
C VAL A 115 6.20 -0.88 -7.37
N CYS A 116 6.15 -1.21 -6.08
CA CYS A 116 5.64 -2.50 -5.60
C CYS A 116 4.18 -2.71 -5.99
N ASN A 117 3.40 -1.64 -6.04
CA ASN A 117 2.08 -1.71 -6.59
C ASN A 117 2.14 -2.15 -8.07
N SER A 118 2.85 -1.37 -8.89
CA SER A 118 2.91 -1.54 -10.35
C SER A 118 3.31 -2.95 -10.82
N GLU A 119 4.03 -3.70 -9.98
CA GLU A 119 4.42 -5.09 -10.25
C GLU A 119 3.24 -5.99 -10.66
N SER A 120 2.02 -5.76 -10.16
CA SER A 120 0.84 -6.52 -10.59
C SER A 120 0.58 -6.43 -12.10
N GLN A 121 0.77 -5.26 -12.70
CA GLN A 121 0.53 -5.05 -14.13
C GLN A 121 1.43 -5.96 -15.00
N TYR A 122 2.63 -6.28 -14.52
CA TYR A 122 3.53 -7.24 -15.16
C TYR A 122 2.98 -8.66 -15.12
N TYR A 123 2.55 -9.11 -13.94
CA TYR A 123 1.98 -10.44 -13.76
C TYR A 123 0.60 -10.62 -14.41
N ASP A 124 -0.18 -9.56 -14.55
CA ASP A 124 -1.43 -9.51 -15.33
C ASP A 124 -1.19 -9.53 -16.86
N GLY A 125 0.07 -9.37 -17.30
CA GLY A 125 0.44 -9.37 -18.71
C GLY A 125 -0.07 -8.14 -19.46
N VAL A 126 -0.26 -7.00 -18.77
CA VAL A 126 -0.73 -5.76 -19.38
C VAL A 126 0.29 -5.26 -20.40
N ALA A 127 -0.17 -4.87 -21.59
CA ALA A 127 0.71 -4.46 -22.66
C ALA A 127 1.59 -3.27 -22.23
N GLY A 128 2.91 -3.41 -22.42
CA GLY A 128 3.89 -2.36 -22.06
C GLY A 128 4.31 -2.33 -20.59
N SER A 129 3.78 -3.23 -19.75
CA SER A 129 4.23 -3.43 -18.37
C SER A 129 5.65 -4.01 -18.29
N LEU A 130 6.31 -3.79 -17.16
CA LEU A 130 7.69 -4.18 -16.87
C LEU A 130 7.74 -4.80 -15.46
N PRO A 131 8.73 -5.64 -15.13
CA PRO A 131 8.95 -6.07 -13.74
C PRO A 131 9.52 -4.90 -12.92
N TYR A 132 8.64 -3.99 -12.49
CA TYR A 132 8.95 -2.67 -11.91
C TYR A 132 9.77 -2.78 -10.62
N ALA A 133 9.35 -3.65 -9.71
CA ALA A 133 10.00 -3.90 -8.43
C ALA A 133 11.37 -4.52 -8.63
N GLU A 134 11.48 -5.58 -9.43
CA GLU A 134 12.77 -6.24 -9.71
C GLU A 134 13.77 -5.28 -10.35
N ARG A 135 13.34 -4.47 -11.33
CA ARG A 135 14.19 -3.48 -12.00
C ARG A 135 14.63 -2.36 -11.06
N THR A 136 13.70 -1.77 -10.33
CA THR A 136 14.00 -0.63 -9.45
C THR A 136 14.88 -1.06 -8.29
N LEU A 137 14.53 -2.14 -7.60
CA LEU A 137 15.30 -2.66 -6.47
C LEU A 137 16.69 -3.13 -6.92
N GLY A 138 16.78 -3.83 -8.06
CA GLY A 138 18.07 -4.20 -8.65
C GLY A 138 18.95 -2.99 -8.98
N ALA A 139 18.38 -1.92 -9.53
CA ALA A 139 19.10 -0.67 -9.80
C ALA A 139 19.54 0.07 -8.53
N LEU A 140 18.84 -0.11 -7.41
CA LEU A 140 19.21 0.39 -6.08
C LEU A 140 20.23 -0.50 -5.34
N GLY A 141 20.64 -1.62 -5.96
CA GLY A 141 21.63 -2.55 -5.40
C GLY A 141 21.04 -3.62 -4.48
N PHE A 142 19.71 -3.79 -4.45
CA PHE A 142 19.09 -4.95 -3.82
C PHE A 142 19.26 -6.21 -4.68
N HIS A 143 19.29 -7.36 -4.01
CA HIS A 143 19.41 -8.69 -4.56
C HIS A 143 18.37 -9.62 -3.93
N ASP A 144 18.31 -10.86 -4.44
CA ASP A 144 17.36 -11.89 -4.00
C ASP A 144 15.90 -11.39 -3.99
N VAL A 145 15.54 -10.60 -5.02
CA VAL A 145 14.20 -10.02 -5.14
C VAL A 145 13.18 -11.13 -5.39
N ARG A 146 12.14 -11.18 -4.55
CA ARG A 146 11.04 -12.15 -4.59
C ARG A 146 9.72 -11.41 -4.80
N THR A 147 9.10 -11.69 -5.94
CA THR A 147 7.85 -11.09 -6.46
C THR A 147 6.83 -12.18 -6.86
N GLU A 148 7.09 -13.44 -6.53
CA GLU A 148 6.25 -14.58 -6.94
C GLU A 148 4.84 -14.52 -6.35
N SER A 149 4.68 -13.82 -5.22
CA SER A 149 3.38 -13.60 -4.59
C SER A 149 2.39 -12.88 -5.53
N TYR A 150 2.88 -12.06 -6.46
CA TYR A 150 2.06 -11.35 -7.45
C TYR A 150 1.53 -12.29 -8.53
N ALA A 151 2.30 -13.29 -8.98
CA ALA A 151 1.86 -14.28 -9.96
C ALA A 151 0.65 -15.10 -9.51
N MET A 152 0.56 -15.32 -8.19
CA MET A 152 -0.52 -16.05 -7.55
C MET A 152 -1.81 -15.23 -7.40
N ARG A 153 -1.73 -13.90 -7.58
CA ARG A 153 -2.76 -12.93 -7.12
C ARG A 153 -3.11 -11.87 -8.18
N SER A 154 -2.74 -12.12 -9.43
CA SER A 154 -2.89 -11.23 -10.60
C SER A 154 -3.65 -11.99 -11.69
N SER A 155 -4.84 -12.49 -11.34
CA SER A 155 -5.76 -13.05 -12.32
C SER A 155 -7.12 -12.36 -12.17
N VAL A 156 -7.67 -11.90 -13.29
CA VAL A 156 -8.99 -11.22 -13.41
C VAL A 156 -10.15 -12.00 -12.74
N LEU A 157 -9.96 -13.28 -12.43
CA LEU A 157 -10.93 -14.11 -11.71
C LEU A 157 -10.89 -13.91 -10.18
N ASP A 158 -9.73 -13.55 -9.61
CA ASP A 158 -9.61 -13.13 -8.20
C ASP A 158 -10.17 -11.72 -7.97
N GLU A 159 -10.09 -10.84 -8.98
CA GLU A 159 -10.68 -9.49 -8.97
C GLU A 159 -12.22 -9.55 -8.85
N VAL A 160 -12.87 -10.44 -9.60
CA VAL A 160 -14.32 -10.65 -9.52
C VAL A 160 -14.72 -11.44 -8.25
N SER A 161 -13.86 -12.33 -7.76
CA SER A 161 -14.12 -13.12 -6.56
C SER A 161 -13.98 -12.30 -5.27
N SER A 162 -12.94 -11.48 -5.15
CA SER A 162 -12.75 -10.54 -4.03
C SER A 162 -13.88 -9.52 -3.93
N LEU A 163 -14.40 -9.06 -5.08
CA LEU A 163 -15.52 -8.13 -5.18
C LEU A 163 -16.89 -8.75 -4.82
N LEU A 164 -17.02 -10.08 -4.86
CA LEU A 164 -18.29 -10.80 -4.63
C LEU A 164 -18.32 -11.69 -3.37
N VAL A 165 -17.16 -12.12 -2.86
CA VAL A 165 -17.04 -13.08 -1.75
C VAL A 165 -16.25 -12.51 -0.56
N GLY A 166 -15.61 -11.34 -0.70
CA GLY A 166 -14.92 -10.71 0.42
C GLY A 166 -13.69 -11.49 0.91
N SER A 167 -12.98 -12.19 0.03
CA SER A 167 -11.71 -12.83 0.37
C SER A 167 -10.59 -11.78 0.47
N SER A 168 -10.61 -11.02 1.57
CA SER A 168 -9.64 -9.96 1.90
C SER A 168 -8.37 -10.46 2.58
N ASP A 169 -8.19 -11.77 2.73
CA ASP A 169 -7.23 -12.35 3.68
C ASP A 169 -5.81 -12.54 3.11
N VAL A 170 -5.53 -11.99 1.93
CA VAL A 170 -4.32 -12.32 1.13
C VAL A 170 -3.76 -11.05 0.46
N ALA A 171 -2.45 -10.79 0.56
CA ALA A 171 -1.80 -9.59 -0.01
C ALA A 171 -0.52 -9.87 -0.79
N ALA A 172 -0.37 -9.36 -2.01
CA ALA A 172 0.90 -9.50 -2.72
C ALA A 172 1.99 -8.62 -2.06
N TYR A 173 3.24 -9.06 -2.16
CA TYR A 173 4.37 -8.43 -1.52
C TYR A 173 5.67 -8.65 -2.30
N THR A 174 6.57 -7.69 -2.19
CA THR A 174 7.93 -7.73 -2.69
C THR A 174 8.88 -7.88 -1.51
N LEU A 175 9.76 -8.88 -1.55
CA LEU A 175 10.87 -9.02 -0.62
C LEU A 175 12.18 -8.84 -1.36
N ALA A 176 13.14 -8.16 -0.76
CA ALA A 176 14.50 -8.05 -1.29
C ALA A 176 15.50 -7.86 -0.16
N SER A 177 16.78 -8.09 -0.43
CA SER A 177 17.84 -7.84 0.54
C SER A 177 18.97 -7.03 -0.07
N LYS A 178 19.66 -6.26 0.75
CA LYS A 178 20.84 -5.49 0.37
C LYS A 178 21.85 -5.57 1.49
N THR A 179 23.11 -5.77 1.14
CA THR A 179 24.22 -5.67 2.09
C THR A 179 24.70 -4.21 2.14
N ILE A 180 24.56 -3.55 3.29
CA ILE A 180 25.06 -2.18 3.51
C ILE A 180 26.34 -2.21 4.36
N ALA A 181 27.24 -1.26 4.12
CA ALA A 181 28.53 -1.20 4.80
C ALA A 181 28.37 -0.95 6.32
N SER A 182 29.29 -1.46 7.14
CA SER A 182 29.31 -1.20 8.58
C SER A 182 29.49 0.30 8.90
N ASN A 183 28.81 0.80 9.94
CA ASN A 183 29.09 2.09 10.56
C ASN A 183 29.92 1.95 11.87
N GLY A 184 30.96 1.12 11.86
CA GLY A 184 32.03 1.15 12.86
C GLY A 184 32.49 -0.19 13.45
N ASP A 185 31.61 -1.20 13.53
CA ASP A 185 31.93 -2.53 14.09
C ASP A 185 32.65 -3.48 13.10
N GLY A 186 32.80 -3.04 11.84
CA GLY A 186 33.41 -3.79 10.77
C GLY A 186 32.53 -4.91 10.19
N LYS A 187 31.30 -5.11 10.68
CA LYS A 187 30.36 -6.10 10.15
C LYS A 187 29.33 -5.44 9.23
N PRO A 188 29.12 -5.96 8.02
CA PRO A 188 28.07 -5.45 7.15
C PRO A 188 26.69 -5.69 7.79
N VAL A 189 25.76 -4.80 7.48
CA VAL A 189 24.37 -4.90 7.89
C VAL A 189 23.55 -5.47 6.73
N THR A 190 22.65 -6.39 7.03
CA THR A 190 21.65 -6.88 6.07
C THR A 190 20.41 -5.99 6.16
N LEU A 191 20.10 -5.26 5.09
CA LEU A 191 18.85 -4.54 4.93
C LEU A 191 17.85 -5.45 4.22
N LEU A 192 16.75 -5.79 4.87
CA LEU A 192 15.59 -6.42 4.26
C LEU A 192 14.60 -5.33 3.83
N PHE A 193 14.11 -5.42 2.60
CA PHE A 193 13.02 -4.60 2.09
C PHE A 193 11.75 -5.43 2.02
N VAL A 194 10.66 -4.87 2.51
CA VAL A 194 9.31 -5.43 2.50
C VAL A 194 8.36 -4.38 1.92
N GLY A 195 8.01 -4.54 0.65
CA GLY A 195 7.02 -3.70 -0.03
C GLY A 195 5.69 -4.44 -0.16
N ILE A 196 4.61 -3.89 0.37
CA ILE A 196 3.30 -4.57 0.39
C ILE A 196 2.34 -3.91 -0.60
N ARG A 197 1.73 -4.72 -1.46
CA ARG A 197 0.80 -4.26 -2.49
C ARG A 197 -0.51 -3.75 -1.87
N GLY A 198 -0.94 -2.58 -2.31
CA GLY A 198 -2.28 -2.07 -2.12
C GLY A 198 -3.31 -2.64 -3.11
N THR A 199 -4.28 -1.81 -3.45
CA THR A 199 -5.38 -2.11 -4.38
C THR A 199 -5.41 -1.03 -5.47
N TYR A 200 -5.80 -1.35 -6.72
CA TYR A 200 -5.82 -0.41 -7.86
C TYR A 200 -7.20 0.19 -8.13
N GLY A 201 -7.22 1.39 -8.73
CA GLY A 201 -8.42 1.95 -9.34
C GLY A 201 -9.59 2.15 -8.37
N ALA A 202 -10.81 1.81 -8.78
CA ALA A 202 -12.02 1.96 -7.94
C ALA A 202 -12.21 0.82 -6.92
N GLU A 203 -11.32 -0.18 -6.89
CA GLU A 203 -11.47 -1.36 -6.03
C GLU A 203 -11.24 -1.04 -4.54
N TRP A 204 -10.60 0.08 -4.18
CA TRP A 204 -10.59 0.49 -2.76
C TRP A 204 -12.00 0.81 -2.23
N LEU A 205 -12.97 1.11 -3.10
CA LEU A 205 -14.37 1.26 -2.70
C LEU A 205 -15.00 -0.07 -2.28
N SER A 206 -14.54 -1.22 -2.80
CA SER A 206 -15.03 -2.54 -2.38
C SER A 206 -14.38 -3.03 -1.09
N ASN A 207 -13.20 -2.48 -0.73
CA ASN A 207 -12.54 -2.70 0.57
C ASN A 207 -13.32 -2.09 1.75
N PHE A 208 -14.42 -1.34 1.51
CA PHE A 208 -15.39 -0.93 2.53
C PHE A 208 -16.24 -2.06 3.11
N ASN A 209 -15.76 -3.30 3.07
CA ASN A 209 -16.37 -4.40 3.79
C ASN A 209 -16.04 -4.29 5.29
N PHE A 210 -16.69 -3.35 5.98
CA PHE A 210 -16.59 -3.13 7.43
C PHE A 210 -17.06 -4.34 8.28
N LEU A 211 -17.56 -5.40 7.65
CA LEU A 211 -18.11 -6.60 8.28
C LEU A 211 -17.03 -7.59 8.77
N GLY A 212 -15.74 -7.31 8.53
CA GLY A 212 -14.62 -8.13 9.01
C GLY A 212 -14.20 -7.87 10.46
N ALA A 213 -14.74 -6.85 11.13
CA ALA A 213 -14.46 -6.60 12.54
C ALA A 213 -15.21 -7.62 13.41
N GLY A 214 -14.56 -8.73 13.75
CA GLY A 214 -14.96 -9.53 14.91
C GLY A 214 -14.99 -8.63 16.14
N SER A 215 -15.97 -8.83 17.03
CA SER A 215 -16.22 -7.91 18.15
C SER A 215 -15.04 -7.80 19.14
N ASP A 216 -14.19 -8.83 19.19
CA ASP A 216 -13.28 -9.04 20.32
C ASP A 216 -11.80 -8.73 20.00
N ASP A 217 -11.39 -8.68 18.73
CA ASP A 217 -10.00 -8.38 18.32
C ASP A 217 -9.79 -6.88 18.10
N ALA A 218 -8.64 -6.36 18.55
CA ALA A 218 -8.30 -4.95 18.38
C ALA A 218 -8.05 -4.60 16.90
N ASP A 219 -7.38 -5.47 16.15
CA ASP A 219 -7.01 -5.21 14.77
C ASP A 219 -8.09 -5.59 13.76
N HIS A 220 -8.11 -4.91 12.62
CA HIS A 220 -9.04 -5.22 11.54
C HIS A 220 -8.70 -6.58 10.93
N ARG A 221 -9.57 -7.59 11.11
CA ARG A 221 -9.28 -9.00 10.79
C ARG A 221 -8.78 -9.22 9.37
N GLY A 222 -9.36 -8.53 8.37
CA GLY A 222 -8.92 -8.69 6.97
C GLY A 222 -7.51 -8.15 6.70
N PHE A 223 -7.09 -7.10 7.42
CA PHE A 223 -5.71 -6.60 7.32
C PHE A 223 -4.76 -7.49 8.11
N LYS A 224 -5.17 -7.93 9.30
CA LYS A 224 -4.38 -8.82 10.16
C LYS A 224 -4.13 -10.18 9.52
N ALA A 225 -5.13 -10.81 8.90
CA ALA A 225 -4.94 -12.08 8.19
C ALA A 225 -3.94 -11.96 7.02
N ALA A 226 -4.00 -10.86 6.27
CA ALA A 226 -3.04 -10.59 5.20
C ALA A 226 -1.64 -10.26 5.75
N GLU A 227 -1.56 -9.60 6.91
CA GLU A 227 -0.31 -9.34 7.62
C GLU A 227 0.37 -10.63 8.09
N GLU A 228 -0.37 -11.52 8.76
CA GLU A 228 0.13 -12.82 9.25
C GLU A 228 0.78 -13.64 8.11
N GLU A 229 0.22 -13.55 6.89
CA GLU A 229 0.79 -14.17 5.70
C GLU A 229 2.10 -13.52 5.26
N VAL A 230 2.16 -12.18 5.21
CA VAL A 230 3.37 -11.44 4.87
C VAL A 230 4.45 -11.70 5.92
N GLU A 231 4.11 -11.69 7.20
CA GLU A 231 5.04 -11.96 8.31
C GLU A 231 5.69 -13.35 8.16
N LYS A 232 4.88 -14.37 7.87
CA LYS A 232 5.38 -15.73 7.59
C LYS A 232 6.35 -15.75 6.42
N ALA A 233 6.05 -15.02 5.34
CA ALA A 233 6.92 -14.91 4.18
C ALA A 233 8.24 -14.19 4.50
N VAL A 234 8.19 -13.09 5.26
CA VAL A 234 9.37 -12.34 5.72
C VAL A 234 10.25 -13.22 6.61
N ARG A 235 9.66 -13.96 7.56
CA ARG A 235 10.40 -14.90 8.43
C ARG A 235 11.04 -16.02 7.63
N SER A 236 10.34 -16.61 6.66
CA SER A 236 10.91 -17.62 5.77
C SER A 236 12.07 -17.04 4.94
N TYR A 237 11.91 -15.84 4.40
CA TYR A 237 12.93 -15.16 3.61
C TYR A 237 14.19 -14.86 4.44
N ALA A 238 14.00 -14.35 5.65
CA ALA A 238 15.07 -14.11 6.61
C ALA A 238 15.81 -15.40 6.99
N SER A 239 15.08 -16.51 7.19
CA SER A 239 15.67 -17.82 7.46
C SER A 239 16.48 -18.35 6.27
N ASP A 240 15.98 -18.20 5.04
CA ASP A 240 16.69 -18.64 3.83
C ASP A 240 18.01 -17.87 3.63
N LEU A 241 18.02 -16.59 3.97
CA LEU A 241 19.21 -15.74 3.92
C LEU A 241 20.19 -15.99 5.08
N GLY A 242 19.75 -16.67 6.15
CA GLY A 242 20.55 -16.91 7.35
C GLY A 242 20.95 -15.62 8.06
N ILE A 243 20.01 -14.67 8.17
CA ILE A 243 20.29 -13.34 8.74
C ILE A 243 20.77 -13.43 10.19
N ASP A 244 21.58 -12.44 10.60
CA ASP A 244 21.88 -12.18 12.01
C ASP A 244 20.97 -11.05 12.50
N PRO A 245 20.00 -11.30 13.40
CA PRO A 245 19.10 -10.27 13.89
C PRO A 245 19.81 -9.04 14.44
N ALA A 246 20.98 -9.19 15.09
CA ALA A 246 21.72 -8.06 15.63
C ALA A 246 22.27 -7.10 14.55
N HIS A 247 22.51 -7.62 13.34
CA HIS A 247 23.04 -6.88 12.20
C HIS A 247 22.01 -6.78 11.06
N THR A 248 20.72 -6.90 11.38
CA THR A 248 19.64 -6.76 10.41
C THR A 248 18.92 -5.41 10.58
N ARG A 249 18.48 -4.84 9.46
CA ARG A 249 17.53 -3.74 9.38
C ARG A 249 16.39 -4.15 8.48
N ILE A 250 15.18 -3.68 8.76
CA ILE A 250 14.00 -3.99 7.96
C ILE A 250 13.35 -2.67 7.55
N LEU A 251 13.16 -2.46 6.25
CA LEU A 251 12.38 -1.37 5.69
C LEU A 251 11.04 -1.90 5.22
N ILE A 252 9.96 -1.40 5.79
CA ILE A 252 8.59 -1.80 5.49
C ILE A 252 7.86 -0.61 4.88
N THR A 253 7.24 -0.80 3.71
CA THR A 253 6.44 0.24 3.05
C THR A 253 5.22 -0.35 2.36
N GLY A 254 4.19 0.49 2.22
CA GLY A 254 2.97 0.16 1.51
C GLY A 254 2.07 1.37 1.34
N HIS A 255 1.24 1.34 0.30
CA HIS A 255 0.22 2.35 0.02
C HIS A 255 -1.19 1.75 0.18
N SER A 256 -2.15 2.55 0.66
CA SER A 256 -3.55 2.15 0.81
C SER A 256 -3.69 0.88 1.69
N ARG A 257 -4.40 -0.15 1.24
CA ARG A 257 -4.47 -1.46 1.91
C ARG A 257 -3.09 -2.03 2.26
N GLY A 258 -2.11 -1.89 1.39
CA GLY A 258 -0.74 -2.33 1.65
C GLY A 258 -0.08 -1.54 2.78
N GLY A 259 -0.45 -0.27 2.94
CA GLY A 259 -0.03 0.58 4.05
C GLY A 259 -0.63 0.14 5.40
N ALA A 260 -1.89 -0.31 5.44
CA ALA A 260 -2.48 -0.87 6.66
C ALA A 260 -1.82 -2.19 7.07
N ILE A 261 -1.53 -3.07 6.11
CA ILE A 261 -0.82 -4.33 6.37
C ILE A 261 0.62 -4.05 6.83
N ALA A 262 1.30 -3.08 6.21
CA ALA A 262 2.64 -2.64 6.62
C ALA A 262 2.65 -2.05 8.04
N ASN A 263 1.59 -1.33 8.42
CA ASN A 263 1.43 -0.77 9.77
C ASN A 263 1.35 -1.89 10.82
N LEU A 264 0.51 -2.90 10.58
CA LEU A 264 0.36 -4.05 11.46
C LEU A 264 1.66 -4.87 11.53
N LEU A 265 2.26 -5.18 10.37
CA LEU A 265 3.51 -5.96 10.31
C LEU A 265 4.64 -5.30 11.11
N ALA A 266 4.75 -3.98 11.02
CA ALA A 266 5.77 -3.25 11.76
C ALA A 266 5.52 -3.25 13.28
N ALA A 267 4.25 -3.25 13.70
CA ALA A 267 3.89 -3.37 15.10
C ALA A 267 4.25 -4.77 15.63
N ASP A 268 3.86 -5.84 14.93
CA ASP A 268 4.12 -7.23 15.32
C ASP A 268 5.61 -7.59 15.30
N LEU A 269 6.37 -7.13 14.30
CA LEU A 269 7.83 -7.35 14.26
C LEU A 269 8.57 -6.54 15.33
N GLY A 270 8.02 -5.40 15.75
CA GLY A 270 8.59 -4.52 16.77
C GLY A 270 8.31 -4.96 18.20
N ASP A 271 7.24 -5.73 18.40
CA ASP A 271 6.78 -6.30 19.67
C ASP A 271 6.38 -7.77 19.48
N PRO A 272 7.34 -8.66 19.17
CA PRO A 272 7.02 -10.06 18.88
C PRO A 272 6.50 -10.78 20.13
N ASP A 273 5.56 -11.71 19.93
CA ASP A 273 5.13 -12.65 20.97
C ASP A 273 6.33 -13.37 21.61
N ASP A 274 6.20 -13.76 22.88
CA ASP A 274 7.29 -14.36 23.69
C ASP A 274 7.99 -15.58 23.03
N ASP A 275 7.31 -16.29 22.14
CA ASP A 275 7.83 -17.47 21.44
C ASP A 275 8.48 -17.16 20.07
N ALA A 276 8.34 -15.93 19.54
CA ALA A 276 8.84 -15.54 18.24
C ALA A 276 10.23 -14.89 18.32
N SER A 277 11.18 -15.40 17.53
CA SER A 277 12.51 -14.79 17.44
C SER A 277 12.45 -13.44 16.72
N ALA A 278 13.08 -12.41 17.30
CA ALA A 278 13.23 -11.11 16.66
C ALA A 278 14.06 -11.23 15.36
N LEU A 279 13.62 -10.56 14.30
CA LEU A 279 14.35 -10.50 13.02
C LEU A 279 15.34 -9.33 12.95
N ALA A 280 15.12 -8.30 13.76
CA ALA A 280 15.97 -7.12 13.88
C ALA A 280 15.81 -6.53 15.29
N PRO A 281 16.75 -5.71 15.79
CA PRO A 281 16.48 -4.87 16.95
C PRO A 281 15.30 -3.94 16.66
N SER A 282 14.52 -3.56 17.68
CA SER A 282 13.39 -2.63 17.51
C SER A 282 13.81 -1.27 16.94
N SER A 283 15.04 -0.82 17.20
CA SER A 283 15.64 0.37 16.58
C SER A 283 16.08 0.19 15.12
N GLY A 284 15.91 -1.02 14.57
CA GLY A 284 16.30 -1.40 13.21
C GLY A 284 15.13 -1.70 12.28
N ILE A 285 13.89 -1.49 12.73
CA ILE A 285 12.68 -1.66 11.92
C ILE A 285 12.18 -0.27 11.53
N TYR A 286 12.14 0.04 10.25
CA TYR A 286 11.71 1.32 9.70
C TYR A 286 10.41 1.09 8.93
N ALA A 287 9.33 1.75 9.34
CA ALA A 287 8.04 1.61 8.65
C ALA A 287 7.51 2.97 8.20
N TYR A 288 7.27 3.08 6.90
CA TYR A 288 6.69 4.26 6.26
C TYR A 288 5.49 3.83 5.44
N THR A 289 4.29 4.23 5.87
CA THR A 289 3.04 3.89 5.20
C THR A 289 2.42 5.13 4.58
N PHE A 290 1.71 4.95 3.47
CA PHE A 290 1.07 6.04 2.73
C PHE A 290 -0.38 5.70 2.51
N ALA A 291 -1.28 6.67 2.69
CA ALA A 291 -2.71 6.47 2.46
C ALA A 291 -3.31 5.28 3.23
N ALA A 292 -2.66 4.85 4.32
CA ALA A 292 -3.05 3.64 5.02
C ALA A 292 -4.44 3.85 5.65
N PRO A 293 -5.42 2.96 5.51
CA PRO A 293 -6.63 3.02 6.32
C PRO A 293 -6.32 2.76 7.80
N CYS A 294 -7.29 3.02 8.68
CA CYS A 294 -7.19 2.77 10.10
C CYS A 294 -7.24 1.25 10.39
N ALA A 295 -6.11 0.66 10.78
CA ALA A 295 -5.98 -0.79 10.89
C ALA A 295 -6.33 -1.37 12.28
N THR A 296 -6.38 -0.56 13.34
CA THR A 296 -6.47 -1.07 14.72
C THR A 296 -7.36 -0.23 15.64
N ARG A 297 -7.96 -0.87 16.65
CA ARG A 297 -8.64 -0.25 17.80
C ARG A 297 -7.81 -0.31 19.09
N ALA A 298 -6.58 -0.83 19.04
CA ALA A 298 -5.75 -1.03 20.23
C ALA A 298 -5.50 0.27 20.98
N ASP A 299 -5.75 0.29 22.29
CA ASP A 299 -5.67 1.52 23.12
C ASP A 299 -4.23 2.03 23.26
N ASP A 300 -3.26 1.15 23.15
CA ASP A 300 -1.82 1.40 23.25
C ASP A 300 -1.16 1.66 21.88
N ARG A 301 -1.94 1.84 20.80
CA ARG A 301 -1.43 2.06 19.44
C ARG A 301 -0.45 3.24 19.29
N HIS A 302 -0.43 4.18 20.24
CA HIS A 302 0.49 5.32 20.28
C HIS A 302 1.62 5.17 21.31
N ASP A 303 1.80 3.97 21.88
CA ASP A 303 2.90 3.69 22.80
C ASP A 303 4.26 3.94 22.10
N PRO A 304 5.26 4.54 22.80
CA PRO A 304 6.60 4.77 22.26
C PRO A 304 7.29 3.56 21.62
N ARG A 305 6.89 2.33 21.97
CA ARG A 305 7.39 1.11 21.31
C ARG A 305 7.12 1.08 19.80
N PHE A 306 6.01 1.68 19.35
CA PHE A 306 5.63 1.82 17.94
C PHE A 306 6.15 3.12 17.29
N GLY A 307 7.05 3.84 17.97
CA GLY A 307 7.58 5.13 17.51
C GLY A 307 8.38 5.07 16.20
N ASN A 308 8.66 3.88 15.68
CA ASN A 308 9.34 3.61 14.42
C ASN A 308 8.38 3.44 13.21
N ILE A 309 7.08 3.62 13.44
CA ILE A 309 6.04 3.53 12.41
C ILE A 309 5.52 4.93 12.10
N PHE A 310 5.72 5.38 10.86
CA PHE A 310 5.27 6.67 10.36
C PHE A 310 4.20 6.48 9.29
N ASN A 311 3.01 7.01 9.55
CA ASN A 311 1.88 6.96 8.64
C ASN A 311 1.69 8.33 7.98
N VAL A 312 2.07 8.45 6.71
CA VAL A 312 1.87 9.66 5.92
C VAL A 312 0.42 9.69 5.43
N VAL A 313 -0.31 10.74 5.80
CA VAL A 313 -1.74 10.89 5.52
C VAL A 313 -2.03 12.21 4.83
N ASN A 314 -2.86 12.17 3.79
CA ASN A 314 -3.53 13.33 3.24
C ASN A 314 -4.91 13.45 3.91
N GLU A 315 -5.23 14.57 4.56
CA GLU A 315 -6.55 14.73 5.20
C GLU A 315 -7.70 14.63 4.19
N ALA A 316 -7.46 15.04 2.95
CA ALA A 316 -8.44 14.93 1.88
C ALA A 316 -8.53 13.52 1.25
N ASP A 317 -7.71 12.58 1.69
CA ASP A 317 -7.84 11.18 1.30
C ASP A 317 -8.80 10.47 2.25
N ILE A 318 -10.00 10.17 1.75
CA ILE A 318 -11.06 9.56 2.56
C ILE A 318 -10.71 8.15 3.05
N VAL A 319 -9.79 7.43 2.38
CA VAL A 319 -9.34 6.10 2.83
C VAL A 319 -8.61 6.22 4.16
N THR A 320 -7.86 7.29 4.37
CA THR A 320 -7.18 7.53 5.65
C THR A 320 -8.13 7.90 6.80
N GLN A 321 -9.39 8.18 6.48
CA GLN A 321 -10.40 8.51 7.49
C GLN A 321 -11.20 7.28 7.90
N LEU A 322 -10.90 6.11 7.31
CA LEU A 322 -11.72 4.90 7.38
C LEU A 322 -10.90 3.66 7.78
N PRO A 323 -11.51 2.70 8.50
CA PRO A 323 -12.72 2.84 9.32
C PRO A 323 -12.67 4.04 10.27
N LEU A 324 -13.84 4.55 10.66
CA LEU A 324 -13.94 5.85 11.33
C LEU A 324 -13.27 5.84 12.72
N SER A 325 -12.58 6.93 13.05
CA SER A 325 -12.01 7.14 14.38
C SER A 325 -13.06 7.17 15.49
N SER A 326 -14.29 7.59 15.18
CA SER A 326 -15.44 7.52 16.11
C SER A 326 -15.81 6.09 16.51
N TRP A 327 -15.38 5.09 15.74
CA TRP A 327 -15.55 3.67 16.08
C TRP A 327 -14.35 3.09 16.85
N GLY A 328 -13.40 3.94 17.24
CA GLY A 328 -12.18 3.57 17.96
C GLY A 328 -11.00 3.18 17.06
N PHE A 329 -11.16 3.22 15.73
CA PHE A 329 -10.10 2.84 14.79
C PHE A 329 -9.04 3.93 14.65
N GLY A 330 -7.79 3.50 14.47
CA GLY A 330 -6.61 4.31 14.20
C GLY A 330 -5.50 3.46 13.58
N ARG A 331 -4.25 3.88 13.75
CA ARG A 331 -3.04 3.20 13.27
C ARG A 331 -2.02 3.12 14.39
N TYR A 332 -1.15 2.12 14.36
CA TYR A 332 0.03 2.08 15.23
C TYR A 332 1.02 3.18 14.84
N GLY A 333 1.69 3.76 15.84
CA GLY A 333 2.75 4.75 15.66
C GLY A 333 2.29 6.18 15.44
N SER A 334 3.10 6.94 14.70
CA SER A 334 2.94 8.38 14.49
C SER A 334 2.25 8.70 13.18
N THR A 335 1.47 9.78 13.15
CA THR A 335 0.84 10.31 11.93
C THR A 335 1.62 11.52 11.43
N ILE A 336 1.97 11.51 10.14
CA ILE A 336 2.60 12.61 9.43
C ILE A 336 1.56 13.17 8.45
N THR A 337 0.93 14.29 8.84
CA THR A 337 -0.13 14.92 8.04
C THR A 337 0.48 15.80 6.95
N LEU A 338 0.12 15.55 5.71
CA LEU A 338 0.44 16.42 4.58
C LEU A 338 -0.33 17.74 4.70
N PRO A 339 0.19 18.88 4.19
CA PRO A 339 -0.50 20.16 4.27
C PRO A 339 -1.94 20.10 3.75
N SER A 340 -2.89 20.56 4.57
CA SER A 340 -4.29 20.75 4.19
C SER A 340 -4.64 22.22 3.99
N THR A 341 -5.81 22.52 3.45
CA THR A 341 -6.26 23.88 3.08
C THR A 341 -6.29 24.89 4.24
N VAL A 342 -6.22 24.42 5.49
CA VAL A 342 -6.13 25.26 6.69
C VAL A 342 -4.68 25.50 7.16
N SER A 343 -3.70 24.90 6.49
CA SER A 343 -2.28 25.08 6.77
C SER A 343 -1.82 26.45 6.29
N VAL A 344 -0.96 27.11 7.07
CA VAL A 344 -0.50 28.48 6.77
C VAL A 344 0.22 28.56 5.41
N ASP A 345 1.00 27.53 5.08
CA ASP A 345 1.83 27.49 3.87
C ASP A 345 1.21 26.59 2.78
N PHE A 346 -0.12 26.39 2.82
CA PHE A 346 -0.81 25.49 1.89
C PHE A 346 -0.65 25.93 0.43
N ASP A 347 -0.91 27.19 0.10
CA ASP A 347 -0.86 27.70 -1.28
C ASP A 347 0.53 27.50 -1.91
N ASP A 348 1.58 27.81 -1.16
CA ASP A 348 2.97 27.65 -1.59
C ASP A 348 3.31 26.16 -1.80
N SER A 349 2.93 25.31 -0.84
CA SER A 349 3.14 23.87 -0.95
C SER A 349 2.36 23.27 -2.12
N TYR A 350 1.12 23.70 -2.31
CA TYR A 350 0.21 23.19 -3.34
C TYR A 350 0.72 23.53 -4.76
N ALA A 351 1.28 24.72 -4.97
CA ALA A 351 1.91 25.08 -6.25
C ALA A 351 3.12 24.17 -6.58
N ILE A 352 3.92 23.79 -5.58
CA ILE A 352 5.04 22.85 -5.74
C ILE A 352 4.52 21.44 -6.06
N VAL A 353 3.47 20.99 -5.38
CA VAL A 353 2.80 19.70 -5.63
C VAL A 353 2.26 19.63 -7.06
N GLN A 354 1.57 20.67 -7.53
CA GLN A 354 1.07 20.71 -8.91
C GLN A 354 2.21 20.54 -9.93
N THR A 355 3.34 21.21 -9.69
CA THR A 355 4.52 21.09 -10.54
C THR A 355 5.13 19.68 -10.49
N ALA A 356 5.27 19.10 -9.30
CA ALA A 356 5.80 17.75 -9.11
C ALA A 356 4.88 16.69 -9.75
N TYR A 357 3.57 16.82 -9.55
CA TYR A 357 2.55 15.95 -10.12
C TYR A 357 2.57 15.99 -11.65
N GLN A 358 2.59 17.18 -12.24
CA GLN A 358 2.65 17.33 -13.69
C GLN A 358 3.96 16.80 -14.28
N ARG A 359 5.08 16.98 -13.58
CA ARG A 359 6.36 16.38 -13.98
C ARG A 359 6.30 14.86 -13.98
N ASN A 360 5.65 14.26 -12.98
CA ASN A 360 5.62 12.81 -12.80
C ASN A 360 4.58 12.13 -13.68
N THR A 361 3.44 12.77 -13.98
CA THR A 361 2.34 12.14 -14.73
C THR A 361 2.18 12.69 -16.15
N GLY A 362 2.70 13.89 -16.42
CA GLY A 362 2.41 14.65 -17.65
C GLY A 362 1.07 15.39 -17.64
N TYR A 363 0.25 15.23 -16.60
CA TYR A 363 -1.09 15.81 -16.48
C TYR A 363 -1.19 16.78 -15.30
N ALA A 364 -2.12 17.73 -15.38
CA ALA A 364 -2.40 18.61 -14.24
C ALA A 364 -3.07 17.81 -13.11
N LEU A 365 -2.78 18.17 -11.86
CA LEU A 365 -3.47 17.62 -10.70
C LEU A 365 -4.95 18.03 -10.76
N GLY A 366 -5.84 17.04 -10.83
CA GLY A 366 -7.27 17.26 -11.05
C GLY A 366 -8.09 17.59 -9.80
N CYS A 367 -7.45 17.72 -8.64
CA CYS A 367 -8.09 18.04 -7.36
C CYS A 367 -7.71 19.47 -6.96
N ASP A 368 -8.69 20.35 -6.85
CA ASP A 368 -8.49 21.75 -6.44
C ASP A 368 -8.61 21.94 -4.91
N GLU A 369 -8.48 23.18 -4.46
CA GLU A 369 -8.54 23.52 -3.03
C GLU A 369 -9.92 23.24 -2.42
N ASP A 370 -11.00 23.49 -3.18
CA ASP A 370 -12.38 23.27 -2.72
C ASP A 370 -12.67 21.76 -2.59
N ASP A 371 -12.15 20.95 -3.50
CA ASP A 371 -12.20 19.50 -3.43
C ASP A 371 -11.48 19.00 -2.16
N PHE A 372 -10.24 19.44 -1.92
CA PHE A 372 -9.48 19.04 -0.73
C PHE A 372 -10.18 19.45 0.57
N ALA A 373 -10.70 20.68 0.62
CA ALA A 373 -11.46 21.16 1.78
C ALA A 373 -12.70 20.29 2.02
N THR A 374 -13.46 19.96 0.97
CA THR A 374 -14.65 19.12 1.07
C THR A 374 -14.31 17.72 1.57
N LEU A 375 -13.33 17.06 0.95
CA LEU A 375 -12.92 15.69 1.28
C LEU A 375 -12.34 15.58 2.69
N SER A 376 -11.62 16.60 3.17
CA SER A 376 -11.05 16.61 4.53
C SER A 376 -12.08 16.47 5.65
N THR A 377 -13.33 16.88 5.38
CA THR A 377 -14.42 16.82 6.36
C THR A 377 -15.23 15.53 6.31
N PHE A 378 -14.94 14.63 5.36
CA PHE A 378 -15.71 13.41 5.11
C PHE A 378 -15.93 12.58 6.37
N GLY A 379 -14.87 12.28 7.11
CA GLY A 379 -14.87 11.42 8.29
C GLY A 379 -15.73 12.00 9.40
N SER A 380 -15.62 13.30 9.67
CA SER A 380 -16.45 13.98 10.68
C SER A 380 -17.95 13.96 10.31
N THR A 381 -18.25 14.14 9.03
CA THR A 381 -19.62 14.06 8.48
C THR A 381 -20.15 12.62 8.59
N ALA A 382 -19.34 11.64 8.22
CA ALA A 382 -19.67 10.22 8.29
C ALA A 382 -19.90 9.77 9.74
N SER A 383 -19.06 10.20 10.69
CA SER A 383 -19.21 9.92 12.12
C SER A 383 -20.52 10.47 12.71
N THR A 384 -21.01 11.60 12.19
CA THR A 384 -22.30 12.16 12.62
C THR A 384 -23.48 11.28 12.15
N ARG A 385 -23.35 10.66 10.98
CA ARG A 385 -24.41 9.85 10.35
C ARG A 385 -24.36 8.38 10.78
N VAL A 386 -23.18 7.86 11.04
CA VAL A 386 -22.91 6.48 11.44
C VAL A 386 -21.96 6.50 12.66
N PRO A 387 -22.49 6.80 13.87
CA PRO A 387 -21.64 7.06 15.04
C PRO A 387 -20.95 5.81 15.59
N THR A 388 -21.52 4.62 15.35
CA THR A 388 -20.97 3.35 15.84
C THR A 388 -20.97 2.30 14.73
N LEU A 389 -20.10 1.29 14.86
CA LEU A 389 -20.05 0.15 13.93
C LEU A 389 -21.40 -0.58 13.88
N ASP A 390 -22.08 -0.74 15.03
CA ASP A 390 -23.41 -1.35 15.12
C ASP A 390 -24.49 -0.58 14.33
N ALA A 391 -24.29 0.70 14.04
CA ALA A 391 -25.23 1.43 13.22
C ALA A 391 -25.29 0.86 11.78
N LEU A 392 -24.19 0.32 11.25
CA LEU A 392 -24.11 -0.26 9.90
C LEU A 392 -24.98 -1.50 9.70
N VAL A 393 -25.34 -2.21 10.77
CA VAL A 393 -26.24 -3.37 10.67
C VAL A 393 -27.72 -2.96 10.70
N SER A 394 -28.02 -1.68 10.90
CA SER A 394 -29.38 -1.13 10.89
C SER A 394 -29.75 -0.52 9.53
N PRO A 395 -31.02 -0.60 9.08
CA PRO A 395 -31.46 0.06 7.85
C PRO A 395 -31.18 1.57 7.84
N LEU A 396 -31.29 2.24 8.98
CA LEU A 396 -31.02 3.68 9.10
C LEU A 396 -29.53 4.00 8.98
N GLY A 397 -28.64 3.20 9.56
CA GLY A 397 -27.19 3.40 9.42
C GLY A 397 -26.66 3.02 8.05
N ILE A 398 -27.26 2.05 7.35
CA ILE A 398 -26.97 1.79 5.92
C ILE A 398 -27.34 3.03 5.08
N VAL A 399 -28.52 3.62 5.32
CA VAL A 399 -28.90 4.89 4.66
C VAL A 399 -27.93 6.01 5.02
N GLY A 400 -27.51 6.11 6.28
CA GLY A 400 -26.50 7.08 6.73
C GLY A 400 -25.15 6.92 6.03
N ALA A 401 -24.66 5.68 5.88
CA ALA A 401 -23.42 5.36 5.18
C ALA A 401 -23.49 5.71 3.70
N VAL A 402 -24.59 5.33 3.02
CA VAL A 402 -24.84 5.71 1.63
C VAL A 402 -24.89 7.23 1.49
N GLN A 403 -25.62 7.91 2.38
CA GLN A 403 -25.68 9.37 2.39
C GLN A 403 -24.31 10.02 2.54
N SER A 404 -23.42 9.49 3.38
CA SER A 404 -22.05 10.01 3.55
C SER A 404 -21.24 9.98 2.25
N LEU A 405 -21.57 9.06 1.34
CA LEU A 405 -20.95 8.97 0.01
C LEU A 405 -21.70 9.80 -1.04
N LEU A 406 -22.98 10.13 -0.82
CA LEU A 406 -23.76 10.96 -1.73
C LEU A 406 -23.24 12.40 -1.75
N GLY A 407 -22.80 12.85 -2.92
CA GLY A 407 -22.27 14.20 -3.15
C GLY A 407 -20.75 14.30 -3.07
N LEU A 408 -20.04 13.20 -2.81
CA LEU A 408 -18.59 13.16 -3.00
C LEU A 408 -18.26 13.18 -4.49
N ASP A 409 -17.31 14.03 -4.88
CA ASP A 409 -16.64 13.88 -6.16
C ASP A 409 -15.71 12.66 -6.07
N LEU A 410 -16.11 11.57 -6.72
CA LEU A 410 -15.35 10.33 -6.74
C LEU A 410 -14.02 10.47 -7.48
N SER A 411 -13.93 11.35 -8.49
CA SER A 411 -12.69 11.61 -9.20
C SER A 411 -11.70 12.33 -8.29
N ALA A 412 -12.15 13.36 -7.56
CA ALA A 412 -11.32 14.06 -6.60
C ALA A 412 -10.87 13.13 -5.46
N ALA A 413 -11.77 12.30 -4.92
CA ALA A 413 -11.44 11.32 -3.89
C ALA A 413 -10.39 10.29 -4.36
N LEU A 414 -10.53 9.80 -5.59
CA LEU A 414 -9.54 8.92 -6.24
C LEU A 414 -8.19 9.62 -6.40
N THR A 415 -8.19 10.84 -6.94
CA THR A 415 -6.97 11.65 -7.13
C THR A 415 -6.27 11.93 -5.80
N ALA A 416 -6.99 12.29 -4.74
CA ALA A 416 -6.41 12.52 -3.41
C ALA A 416 -5.78 11.26 -2.81
N HIS A 417 -6.27 10.08 -3.19
CA HIS A 417 -5.78 8.79 -2.72
C HIS A 417 -4.59 8.23 -3.51
N TYR A 418 -4.48 8.52 -4.81
CA TYR A 418 -3.50 7.86 -5.68
C TYR A 418 -2.04 8.06 -5.24
N PRO A 419 -1.16 7.07 -5.49
CA PRO A 419 0.27 7.19 -5.20
C PRO A 419 0.91 8.44 -5.81
N ASP A 420 0.47 8.88 -7.01
CA ASP A 420 0.96 10.09 -7.67
C ASP A 420 0.87 11.34 -6.78
N THR A 421 -0.27 11.51 -6.09
CA THR A 421 -0.51 12.65 -5.22
C THR A 421 0.39 12.60 -3.99
N TYR A 422 0.52 11.43 -3.37
CA TYR A 422 1.44 11.25 -2.24
C TYR A 422 2.90 11.48 -2.65
N ILE A 423 3.34 10.94 -3.79
CA ILE A 423 4.69 11.17 -4.31
C ILE A 423 4.93 12.66 -4.55
N ALA A 424 3.97 13.38 -5.15
CA ALA A 424 4.09 14.81 -5.40
C ALA A 424 4.21 15.62 -4.09
N TRP A 425 3.39 15.32 -3.08
CA TRP A 425 3.48 15.91 -1.75
C TRP A 425 4.81 15.64 -1.05
N MET A 426 5.29 14.40 -1.09
CA MET A 426 6.58 14.04 -0.50
C MET A 426 7.74 14.74 -1.21
N GLN A 427 7.68 14.91 -2.54
CA GLN A 427 8.68 15.68 -3.28
C GLN A 427 8.61 17.17 -3.01
N ALA A 428 7.44 17.70 -2.66
CA ALA A 428 7.26 19.11 -2.33
C ALA A 428 7.83 19.45 -0.95
N GLY A 429 7.67 18.58 0.04
CA GLY A 429 8.23 18.77 1.39
C GLY A 429 9.77 18.83 1.44
N ALA A 430 10.45 18.32 0.42
CA ALA A 430 11.90 18.43 0.27
C ALA A 430 12.36 19.84 -0.16
N ALA A 431 11.46 20.70 -0.65
CA ALA A 431 11.80 22.03 -1.16
C ALA A 431 12.11 23.07 -0.06
N ASP A 432 11.69 22.82 1.19
CA ASP A 432 11.87 23.75 2.33
C ASP A 432 13.00 23.37 3.29
N GLN A 433 13.80 22.35 3.00
CA GLN A 433 15.01 22.06 3.75
C GLN A 433 16.19 22.83 3.14
N PRO A 434 16.85 23.77 3.86
CA PRO A 434 18.11 24.32 3.39
C PRO A 434 19.08 23.16 3.20
N ALA A 435 19.72 23.10 2.02
CA ALA A 435 20.75 22.12 1.72
C ALA A 435 21.73 22.02 2.90
N SER A 436 21.74 20.87 3.58
CA SER A 436 22.65 20.62 4.68
C SER A 436 24.09 20.71 4.17
N ALA A 437 24.84 21.66 4.73
CA ALA A 437 26.25 21.90 4.45
C ALA A 437 27.16 20.74 4.89
#